data_AF-A0A936CCN6-F1
#
_entry.id   AF-A0A936CCN6-F1
#
_cell.length_a   1.000
_cell.length_b   1.000
_cell.length_c   1.000
_cell.angle_alpha   90.00
_cell.angle_beta   90.00
_cell.angle_gamma   90.00
#
_symmetry.space_group_name_H-M   'P 1'
#
loop_
_entity.id
_entity.type
_entity.pdbx_description
1 polymer ?
#
loop_
_entity_poly.entity_id
_entity_poly.type
_entity_poly.pdbx_seq_one_letter_code
_entity_poly.pdbx_strand_id
1 'polypeptide(L)'
;MTLAIPASPQTLVDATWETLAPHYEALASAPVSRETAEAWLRAWSELSAVVDEAGTLAMIAYTCDTADPAKEAANLRWSSEIFPKVGEQNVRLAERLVAIGWSRDDMAVVLDEFRTDIEIFREANVPLFAELEEHSAAYQKITGGLEAEWEGSG
;
A
#
# COMPACT_ATOMS: atom_id res chain seq x y z
N MET A 1 0.63 -20.48 0.30
CA MET A 1 -0.57 -19.64 0.15
C MET A 1 -0.52 -19.05 -1.24
N THR A 2 -1.64 -19.03 -1.96
CA THR A 2 -1.73 -18.37 -3.27
C THR A 2 -2.68 -17.21 -3.12
N LEU A 3 -2.14 -16.00 -3.06
CA LEU A 3 -2.94 -14.78 -3.16
C LEU A 3 -3.00 -14.39 -4.64
N ALA A 4 -4.15 -13.90 -5.08
CA ALA A 4 -4.25 -13.25 -6.38
C ALA A 4 -3.51 -11.90 -6.24
N ILE A 5 -2.23 -11.87 -6.59
CA ILE A 5 -1.40 -10.66 -6.60
C ILE A 5 -1.47 -10.07 -8.02
N PRO A 6 -1.44 -8.73 -8.18
CA PRO A 6 -1.32 -8.12 -9.50
C PRO A 6 -0.16 -8.74 -10.30
N ALA A 7 -0.42 -9.08 -11.57
CA ALA A 7 0.52 -9.89 -12.34
C ALA A 7 1.80 -9.14 -12.74
N SER A 8 1.75 -7.80 -12.81
CA SER A 8 2.90 -6.95 -13.13
C SER A 8 2.64 -5.48 -12.78
N PRO A 9 3.69 -4.63 -12.68
CA PRO A 9 3.53 -3.20 -12.43
C PRO A 9 2.70 -2.48 -13.51
N GLN A 10 2.72 -3.00 -14.75
CA GLN A 10 1.95 -2.47 -15.86
C GLN A 10 0.44 -2.60 -15.65
N THR A 11 0.01 -3.57 -14.84
CA THR A 11 -1.41 -3.71 -14.46
C THR A 11 -1.85 -2.70 -13.41
N LEU A 12 -0.90 -1.96 -12.81
CA LEU A 12 -1.14 -0.96 -11.78
C LEU A 12 -0.97 0.49 -12.26
N VAL A 13 -0.85 0.72 -13.57
CA VAL A 13 -0.68 2.08 -14.12
C VAL A 13 -1.80 3.02 -13.65
N ASP A 14 -3.04 2.54 -13.65
CA ASP A 14 -4.23 3.27 -13.21
C ASP A 14 -4.71 2.83 -11.82
N ALA A 15 -3.84 2.21 -11.02
CA ALA A 15 -4.20 1.76 -9.68
C ALA A 15 -4.63 2.94 -8.80
N THR A 16 -5.69 2.71 -8.02
CA THR A 16 -6.09 3.51 -6.87
C THR A 16 -5.91 2.69 -5.59
N TRP A 17 -6.04 3.31 -4.42
CA TRP A 17 -6.02 2.55 -3.19
C TRP A 17 -7.06 1.42 -3.16
N GLU A 18 -8.27 1.65 -3.66
CA GLU A 18 -9.36 0.66 -3.68
C GLU A 18 -9.00 -0.58 -4.49
N THR A 19 -8.11 -0.47 -5.48
CA THR A 19 -7.60 -1.62 -6.24
C THR A 19 -6.61 -2.46 -5.43
N LEU A 20 -5.84 -1.83 -4.53
CA LEU A 20 -4.78 -2.47 -3.75
C LEU A 20 -5.29 -3.00 -2.40
N ALA A 21 -6.23 -2.29 -1.77
CA ALA A 21 -6.74 -2.61 -0.44
C ALA A 21 -7.19 -4.07 -0.27
N PRO A 22 -7.90 -4.71 -1.22
CA PRO A 22 -8.30 -6.10 -1.10
C PRO A 22 -7.10 -7.08 -1.00
N HIS A 23 -5.99 -6.77 -1.66
CA HIS A 23 -4.78 -7.61 -1.62
C HIS A 23 -4.09 -7.54 -0.25
N TYR A 24 -4.01 -6.34 0.33
CA TYR A 24 -3.48 -6.14 1.69
C TYR A 24 -4.42 -6.76 2.74
N GLU A 25 -5.74 -6.62 2.60
CA GLU A 25 -6.69 -7.27 3.51
C GLU A 25 -6.63 -8.79 3.45
N ALA A 26 -6.40 -9.36 2.26
CA ALA A 26 -6.21 -10.80 2.12
C ALA A 26 -4.95 -11.28 2.87
N LEU A 27 -3.83 -10.54 2.79
CA LEU A 27 -2.62 -10.80 3.58
C LEU A 27 -2.89 -10.66 5.09
N ALA A 28 -3.57 -9.58 5.50
CA ALA A 28 -3.85 -9.27 6.89
C ALA A 28 -4.86 -10.23 7.54
N SER A 29 -5.73 -10.85 6.75
CA SER A 29 -6.72 -11.83 7.21
C SER A 29 -6.23 -13.28 7.10
N ALA A 30 -5.23 -13.55 6.26
CA ALA A 30 -4.67 -14.89 6.11
C ALA A 30 -4.07 -15.40 7.44
N PRO A 31 -4.38 -16.63 7.88
CA PRO A 31 -3.78 -17.21 9.07
C PRO A 31 -2.25 -17.31 8.93
N VAL A 32 -1.52 -16.85 9.94
CA VAL A 32 -0.06 -16.92 9.98
C VAL A 32 0.39 -17.55 11.30
N SER A 33 1.30 -18.50 11.21
CA SER A 33 1.99 -19.16 12.32
C SER A 33 3.47 -19.26 11.98
N ARG A 34 4.31 -19.72 12.92
CA ARG A 34 5.75 -19.85 12.66
C ARG A 34 6.06 -20.78 11.49
N GLU A 35 5.25 -21.82 11.32
CA GLU A 35 5.37 -22.82 10.26
C GLU A 35 4.92 -22.30 8.90
N THR A 36 3.96 -21.36 8.86
CA THR A 36 3.41 -20.80 7.62
C THR A 36 3.97 -19.43 7.26
N ALA A 37 4.73 -18.80 8.16
CA ALA A 37 5.29 -17.46 8.02
C ALA A 37 6.11 -17.28 6.75
N GLU A 38 6.92 -18.27 6.34
CA GLU A 38 7.72 -18.20 5.10
C GLU A 38 6.86 -17.99 3.85
N ALA A 39 5.78 -18.76 3.73
CA ALA A 39 4.88 -18.67 2.59
C ALA A 39 4.06 -17.38 2.63
N TRP A 40 3.75 -16.89 3.82
CA TRP A 40 3.05 -15.62 4.03
C TRP A 40 3.95 -14.41 3.71
N LEU A 41 5.19 -14.43 4.19
CA LEU A 41 6.23 -13.44 3.90
C LEU A 41 6.54 -13.35 2.41
N ARG A 42 6.59 -14.48 1.72
CA ARG A 42 6.77 -14.51 0.27
C ARG A 42 5.63 -13.78 -0.45
N ALA A 43 4.38 -14.05 -0.08
CA ALA A 43 3.24 -13.38 -0.69
C ALA A 43 3.23 -11.88 -0.39
N TRP A 44 3.62 -11.47 0.81
CA TRP A 44 3.80 -10.05 1.14
C TRP A 44 4.93 -9.41 0.33
N SER A 45 6.07 -10.10 0.18
CA SER A 45 7.21 -9.61 -0.62
C SER A 45 6.84 -9.47 -2.10
N GLU A 46 6.11 -10.44 -2.66
CA GLU A 46 5.63 -10.40 -4.04
C GLU A 46 4.67 -9.22 -4.27
N LEU A 47 3.73 -8.97 -3.35
CA LEU A 47 2.85 -7.81 -3.44
C LEU A 47 3.65 -6.50 -3.36
N SER A 48 4.54 -6.38 -2.37
CA SER A 48 5.34 -5.17 -2.15
C SER A 48 6.19 -4.84 -3.37
N ALA A 49 6.86 -5.84 -3.96
CA ALA A 49 7.69 -5.64 -5.14
C ALA A 49 6.91 -5.04 -6.31
N VAL A 50 5.70 -5.55 -6.60
CA VAL A 50 4.88 -5.07 -7.71
C VAL A 50 4.34 -3.65 -7.46
N VAL A 51 3.95 -3.36 -6.21
CA VAL A 51 3.45 -2.05 -5.77
C VAL A 51 4.56 -1.00 -5.82
N ASP A 52 5.73 -1.30 -5.25
CA ASP A 52 6.88 -0.39 -5.20
C ASP A 52 7.42 -0.10 -6.61
N GLU A 53 7.49 -1.11 -7.46
CA GLU A 53 7.91 -0.95 -8.85
C GLU A 53 6.93 -0.08 -9.64
N ALA A 54 5.62 -0.24 -9.44
CA ALA A 54 4.61 0.58 -10.11
C ALA A 54 4.71 2.07 -9.72
N GLY A 55 4.85 2.37 -8.43
CA GLY A 55 5.06 3.74 -7.96
C GLY A 55 6.40 4.33 -8.43
N THR A 56 7.47 3.51 -8.44
CA THR A 56 8.78 3.90 -8.98
C THR A 56 8.69 4.26 -10.46
N LEU A 57 7.97 3.48 -11.27
CA LEU A 57 7.76 3.76 -12.69
C LEU A 57 6.97 5.06 -12.91
N ALA A 58 5.95 5.34 -12.09
CA ALA A 58 5.21 6.60 -12.16
C ALA A 58 6.11 7.81 -11.86
N MET A 59 6.96 7.70 -10.83
CA MET A 59 7.95 8.73 -10.48
C MET A 59 8.98 8.93 -11.60
N ILE A 60 9.51 7.84 -12.18
CA ILE A 60 10.45 7.92 -13.31
C ILE A 60 9.79 8.60 -14.51
N ALA A 61 8.54 8.24 -14.83
CA ALA A 61 7.81 8.85 -15.94
C ALA A 61 7.66 10.37 -15.74
N TYR A 62 7.26 10.80 -14.53
CA TYR A 62 7.15 12.22 -14.20
C TYR A 62 8.49 12.95 -14.26
N THR A 63 9.55 12.38 -13.67
CA THR A 63 10.87 13.02 -13.66
C THR A 63 11.51 13.10 -15.06
N CYS A 64 11.12 12.24 -16.00
CA CYS A 64 11.53 12.36 -17.41
C CYS A 64 10.81 13.48 -18.17
N ASP A 65 9.61 13.88 -17.74
CA ASP A 65 8.79 14.90 -18.40
C ASP A 65 7.87 15.59 -17.39
N THR A 66 8.45 16.53 -16.64
CA THR A 66 7.79 17.19 -15.52
C THR A 66 6.73 18.20 -15.94
N ALA A 67 6.59 18.48 -17.25
CA ALA A 67 5.59 19.40 -17.77
C ALA A 67 4.27 18.68 -18.15
N ASP A 68 4.26 17.35 -18.13
CA ASP A 68 3.09 16.54 -18.46
C ASP A 68 2.16 16.41 -17.22
N PRO A 69 0.96 17.01 -17.27
CA PRO A 69 0.04 17.01 -16.13
C PRO A 69 -0.50 15.61 -15.78
N ALA A 70 -0.55 14.69 -16.76
CA ALA A 70 -1.01 13.32 -16.50
C ALA A 70 0.04 12.53 -15.71
N LYS A 71 1.33 12.71 -16.04
CA LYS A 71 2.44 12.08 -15.31
C LYS A 71 2.59 12.65 -13.91
N GLU A 72 2.43 13.97 -13.76
CA GLU A 72 2.39 14.62 -12.45
C GLU A 72 1.25 14.05 -11.58
N ALA A 73 0.03 13.97 -12.12
CA ALA A 73 -1.11 13.41 -11.41
C ALA A 73 -0.91 11.94 -11.00
N ALA A 74 -0.29 11.12 -11.85
CA ALA A 74 0.03 9.73 -11.52
C ALA A 74 1.06 9.66 -10.38
N ASN A 75 2.16 10.43 -10.45
CA ASN A 75 3.16 10.47 -9.40
C ASN A 75 2.59 10.98 -8.06
N LEU A 76 1.74 12.01 -8.10
CA LEU A 76 1.04 12.51 -6.91
C LEU A 76 0.12 11.44 -6.33
N ARG A 77 -0.68 10.74 -7.13
CA ARG A 77 -1.53 9.64 -6.66
C ARG A 77 -0.73 8.58 -5.88
N TRP A 78 0.39 8.13 -6.44
CA TRP A 78 1.25 7.17 -5.76
C TRP A 78 1.82 7.71 -4.44
N SER A 79 2.39 8.91 -4.45
CA SER A 79 3.08 9.48 -3.30
C SER A 79 2.17 9.99 -2.19
N SER A 80 0.99 10.55 -2.50
CA SER A 80 0.10 11.18 -1.53
C SER A 80 -1.09 10.33 -1.12
N GLU A 81 -1.50 9.33 -1.91
CA GLU A 81 -2.66 8.49 -1.61
C GLU A 81 -2.24 7.05 -1.32
N ILE A 82 -1.51 6.41 -2.24
CA ILE A 82 -1.26 4.97 -2.18
C ILE A 82 -0.17 4.63 -1.14
N PHE A 83 1.01 5.23 -1.24
CA PHE A 83 2.13 4.86 -0.37
C PHE A 83 1.88 5.11 1.12
N PRO A 84 1.18 6.18 1.56
CA PRO A 84 0.80 6.32 2.96
C PRO A 84 0.00 5.12 3.46
N LYS A 85 -1.04 4.71 2.72
CA LYS A 85 -1.91 3.58 3.10
C LYS A 85 -1.18 2.23 3.02
N VAL A 86 -0.28 2.06 2.05
CA VAL A 86 0.63 0.90 1.98
C VAL A 86 1.51 0.83 3.22
N GLY A 87 2.07 1.96 3.67
CA GLY A 87 2.86 2.05 4.90
C GLY A 87 2.08 1.57 6.12
N GLU A 88 0.83 2.01 6.26
CA GLU A 88 -0.04 1.58 7.37
C GLU A 88 -0.32 0.08 7.35
N GLN A 89 -0.58 -0.48 6.17
CA GLN A 89 -0.78 -1.93 6.04
C GLN A 89 0.53 -2.69 6.30
N ASN A 90 1.68 -2.19 5.85
CA ASN A 90 2.96 -2.81 6.12
C ASN A 90 3.24 -2.91 7.63
N VAL A 91 2.90 -1.88 8.41
CA VAL A 91 3.03 -1.94 9.87
C VAL A 91 2.04 -2.95 10.46
N ARG A 92 0.77 -2.95 10.05
CA ARG A 92 -0.21 -3.95 10.48
C ARG A 92 0.26 -5.39 10.18
N LEU A 93 0.89 -5.62 9.03
CA LEU A 93 1.45 -6.91 8.65
C LEU A 93 2.68 -7.26 9.51
N ALA A 94 3.58 -6.30 9.74
CA ALA A 94 4.74 -6.45 10.62
C ALA A 94 4.33 -6.83 12.06
N GLU A 95 3.31 -6.19 12.63
CA GLU A 95 2.78 -6.50 13.96
C GLU A 95 2.38 -7.98 14.07
N ARG A 96 1.73 -8.53 13.04
CA ARG A 96 1.31 -9.94 13.01
C ARG A 96 2.52 -10.88 13.00
N LEU A 97 3.53 -10.58 12.19
CA LEU A 97 4.75 -11.38 12.10
C LEU A 97 5.53 -11.37 13.43
N VAL A 98 5.65 -10.20 14.05
CA VAL A 98 6.30 -10.04 15.36
C VAL A 98 5.51 -10.76 16.46
N ALA A 99 4.18 -10.68 16.44
CA ALA A 99 3.31 -11.30 17.46
C ALA A 99 3.41 -12.83 17.50
N ILE A 100 3.60 -13.49 16.36
CA ILE A 100 3.83 -14.95 16.32
C ILE A 100 5.25 -15.34 16.77
N GLY A 101 6.12 -14.36 16.99
CA GLY A 101 7.51 -14.54 17.38
C GLY A 101 8.31 -15.33 16.36
N TRP A 102 8.00 -15.16 15.07
CA TRP A 102 8.80 -15.74 14.00
C TRP A 102 10.17 -15.06 13.94
N SER A 103 11.20 -15.85 13.71
CA SER A 103 12.57 -15.35 13.63
C SER A 103 13.42 -16.23 12.72
N ARG A 104 14.33 -15.58 12.00
CA ARG A 104 15.40 -16.23 11.25
C ARG A 104 16.67 -15.40 11.40
N ASP A 105 17.80 -16.07 11.56
CA ASP A 105 19.08 -15.41 11.82
C ASP A 105 19.46 -14.46 10.67
N ASP A 106 19.21 -14.86 9.42
CA ASP A 106 19.45 -14.04 8.23
C ASP A 106 18.45 -12.89 8.05
N MET A 107 17.38 -12.86 8.84
CA MET A 107 16.34 -11.82 8.84
C MET A 107 16.34 -10.97 10.11
N ALA A 108 17.33 -11.14 10.99
CA ALA A 108 17.38 -10.47 12.29
C ALA A 108 17.32 -8.93 12.16
N VAL A 109 18.00 -8.37 11.16
CA VAL A 109 18.02 -6.92 10.89
C VAL A 109 16.65 -6.44 10.41
N VAL A 110 16.05 -7.12 9.42
CA VAL A 110 14.72 -6.78 8.89
C VAL A 110 13.65 -6.85 9.99
N LEU A 111 13.74 -7.83 10.88
CA LEU A 111 12.82 -7.93 12.01
C LEU A 111 13.01 -6.82 13.04
N ASP A 112 14.21 -6.24 13.14
CA ASP A 112 14.48 -5.08 13.99
C ASP A 112 13.93 -3.78 13.38
N GLU A 113 14.08 -3.64 12.06
CA GLU A 113 13.44 -2.56 11.28
C GLU A 113 11.92 -2.61 11.45
N PHE A 114 11.29 -3.78 11.30
CA PHE A 114 9.85 -3.94 11.54
C PHE A 114 9.42 -3.54 12.96
N ARG A 115 10.21 -3.88 13.98
CA ARG A 115 9.90 -3.45 15.37
C ARG A 115 9.98 -1.94 15.51
N THR A 116 10.98 -1.33 14.89
CA THR A 116 11.18 0.12 14.87
C THR A 116 10.03 0.81 14.15
N ASP A 117 9.63 0.32 13.00
CA ASP A 117 8.50 0.85 12.23
C ASP A 117 7.19 0.75 13.01
N ILE A 118 6.94 -0.38 13.70
CA ILE A 118 5.78 -0.53 14.60
C ILE A 118 5.79 0.51 15.71
N GLU A 119 6.95 0.75 16.33
CA GLU A 119 7.09 1.73 17.42
C GLU A 119 6.86 3.16 16.94
N ILE A 120 7.52 3.57 15.84
CA ILE A 120 7.38 4.89 15.24
C ILE A 120 5.95 5.13 14.78
N PHE A 121 5.35 4.14 14.11
CA PHE A 121 3.97 4.24 13.64
C PHE A 121 3.01 4.33 14.83
N ARG A 122 3.18 3.54 15.88
CA ARG A 122 2.37 3.67 17.11
C ARG A 122 2.46 5.09 17.70
N GLU A 123 3.64 5.71 17.70
CA GLU A 123 3.83 7.09 18.19
C GLU A 123 3.18 8.11 17.25
N ALA A 124 3.41 8.00 15.95
CA ALA A 124 2.85 8.88 14.93
C ALA A 124 1.31 8.78 14.80
N ASN A 125 0.72 7.64 15.19
CA ASN A 125 -0.67 7.32 14.88
C ASN A 125 -1.70 7.56 15.96
N VAL A 126 -1.30 7.89 17.19
CA VAL A 126 -2.29 8.27 18.22
C VAL A 126 -3.22 9.40 17.68
N PRO A 127 -2.75 10.33 16.83
CA PRO A 127 -3.59 11.27 16.08
C PRO A 127 -4.02 10.79 14.66
N LEU A 128 -3.14 10.11 13.89
CA LEU A 128 -3.40 9.80 12.46
C LEU A 128 -4.52 8.78 12.23
N PHE A 129 -4.82 7.86 13.15
CA PHE A 129 -5.93 6.90 12.97
C PHE A 129 -7.29 7.60 12.84
N ALA A 130 -7.49 8.74 13.52
CA ALA A 130 -8.71 9.54 13.40
C ALA A 130 -8.77 10.28 12.05
N GLU A 131 -7.64 10.84 11.61
CA GLU A 131 -7.53 11.51 10.31
C GLU A 131 -7.61 10.54 9.14
N LEU A 132 -7.16 9.29 9.28
CA LEU A 132 -7.19 8.30 8.20
C LEU A 132 -8.60 7.80 7.87
N GLU A 133 -9.45 7.59 8.88
CA GLU A 133 -10.88 7.31 8.65
C GLU A 133 -11.57 8.52 8.00
N GLU A 134 -11.23 9.74 8.44
CA GLU A 134 -11.72 10.98 7.86
C GLU A 134 -11.23 11.19 6.42
N HIS A 135 -9.97 10.90 6.11
CA HIS A 135 -9.38 11.03 4.78
C HIS A 135 -9.82 9.92 3.84
N SER A 136 -10.03 8.68 4.29
CA SER A 136 -10.69 7.66 3.46
C SER A 136 -12.11 8.08 3.10
N ALA A 137 -12.87 8.67 4.04
CA ALA A 137 -14.21 9.19 3.77
C ALA A 137 -14.20 10.46 2.89
N ALA A 138 -13.25 11.37 3.11
CA ALA A 138 -13.09 12.59 2.32
C ALA A 138 -12.56 12.30 0.92
N TYR A 139 -11.65 11.34 0.77
CA TYR A 139 -11.14 10.89 -0.53
C TYR A 139 -12.25 10.22 -1.33
N GLN A 140 -13.04 9.31 -0.75
CA GLN A 140 -14.25 8.76 -1.39
C GLN A 140 -15.25 9.85 -1.80
N LYS A 141 -15.36 10.93 -1.02
CA LYS A 141 -16.21 12.08 -1.34
C LYS A 141 -15.65 12.97 -2.46
N ILE A 142 -14.33 13.08 -2.58
CA ILE A 142 -13.65 13.86 -3.62
C ILE A 142 -13.59 13.08 -4.94
N THR A 143 -13.25 11.79 -4.90
CA THR A 143 -13.20 10.91 -6.08
C THR A 143 -14.58 10.50 -6.56
N GLY A 144 -15.57 10.36 -5.67
CA GLY A 144 -16.99 10.24 -6.03
C GLY A 144 -17.60 11.51 -6.62
N GLY A 145 -16.95 12.67 -6.46
CA GLY A 145 -17.35 13.94 -7.06
C GLY A 145 -16.88 14.14 -8.51
N LEU A 146 -16.17 13.16 -9.09
CA LEU A 146 -15.77 13.14 -10.50
C LEU A 146 -16.79 12.45 -11.41
N GLU A 147 -17.99 12.11 -10.92
CA GLU A 147 -19.16 11.98 -11.80
C GLU A 147 -19.68 13.39 -12.14
N ALA A 148 -19.02 14.03 -13.10
CA ALA A 148 -19.54 15.26 -13.68
C ALA A 148 -20.84 14.93 -14.44
N GLU A 149 -21.95 15.52 -13.97
CA GLU A 149 -23.19 15.68 -14.74
C GLU A 149 -22.85 16.25 -16.12
N TRP A 150 -23.10 15.45 -17.17
CA TRP A 150 -23.05 15.94 -18.53
C TRP A 150 -24.33 16.73 -18.83
N GLU A 151 -24.30 18.05 -18.58
CA GLU A 151 -25.32 18.97 -19.08
C GLU A 151 -25.05 19.36 -20.55
N GLY A 152 -25.77 18.67 -21.45
CA GLY A 152 -26.44 19.31 -22.58
C GLY A 152 -25.77 19.21 -23.95
N SER A 153 -26.38 18.49 -24.90
CA SER A 153 -27.36 19.08 -25.84
C SER A 153 -27.79 18.08 -26.93
N GLY A 154 -29.10 18.09 -27.19
CA GLY A 154 -29.80 17.39 -28.28
C GLY A 154 -31.27 17.78 -28.26
#